data_AF-A0A0F7TIL1-F1
#
_entry.id   AF-A0A0F7TIL1-F1
#
_cell.length_a   1.000
_cell.length_b   1.000
_cell.length_c   1.000
_cell.angle_alpha   90.00
_cell.angle_beta   90.00
_cell.angle_gamma   90.00
#
_symmetry.space_group_name_H-M   'P 1'
#
loop_
_entity.id
_entity.type
_entity.pdbx_description
1 polymer ?
#
loop_
_entity_poly.entity_id
_entity_poly.type
_entity_poly.pdbx_seq_one_letter_code
_entity_poly.pdbx_strand_id
1 'polypeptide(L)'
;MIKRGSQVTRFTNRDSALEILELVLPMKPIPLEIQLELVDQDKSLVETAAGKSVNEELNRLEQRHEDELRKIKEEYYLAIQEKDKELQDHLKDAQRKIDRDLDKIHRQQEQLRAERRADDRRRKNEFDLQIQRMQSSARPI
;
A
#
# COMPACT_ATOMS: atom_id res chain seq x y z
N MET A 1 31.69 -53.35 21.68
CA MET A 1 32.14 -53.25 20.27
C MET A 1 31.09 -52.45 19.51
N ILE A 2 31.45 -51.30 18.93
CA ILE A 2 30.48 -50.44 18.22
C ILE A 2 30.04 -51.20 16.96
N LYS A 3 28.76 -51.59 16.91
CA LYS A 3 28.20 -52.44 15.85
C LYS A 3 28.02 -51.71 14.51
N ARG A 4 28.17 -50.38 14.49
CA ARG A 4 27.98 -49.48 13.35
C ARG A 4 29.00 -48.33 13.40
N GLY A 5 30.21 -48.58 12.90
CA GLY A 5 31.27 -47.58 12.79
C GLY A 5 32.20 -47.92 11.64
N SER A 6 33.01 -46.96 11.20
CA SER A 6 34.00 -47.18 10.14
C SER A 6 35.11 -48.12 10.62
N GLN A 7 35.48 -49.10 9.79
CA GLN A 7 36.61 -49.99 10.02
C GLN A 7 37.79 -49.53 9.16
N VAL A 8 38.98 -49.45 9.75
CA VAL A 8 40.21 -49.08 9.03
C VAL A 8 41.12 -50.30 8.99
N THR A 9 41.42 -50.77 7.79
CA THR A 9 42.38 -51.86 7.54
C THR A 9 43.48 -51.34 6.61
N ARG A 10 44.70 -51.88 6.77
CA ARG A 10 45.88 -51.45 6.00
C ARG A 10 46.37 -52.61 5.15
N PHE A 11 46.56 -52.35 3.86
CA PHE A 11 47.23 -53.28 2.96
C PHE A 11 48.73 -53.34 3.27
N THR A 12 49.25 -54.53 3.55
CA THR A 12 50.67 -54.77 3.87
C THR A 12 51.28 -55.89 3.03
N ASN A 13 50.49 -56.91 2.66
CA ASN A 13 50.89 -58.05 1.86
C ASN A 13 49.68 -58.73 1.19
N ARG A 14 49.92 -59.83 0.45
CA ARG A 14 48.86 -60.58 -0.23
C ARG A 14 47.76 -61.10 0.70
N ASP A 15 48.13 -61.58 1.88
CA ASP A 15 47.17 -62.14 2.84
C ASP A 15 46.26 -61.04 3.38
N SER A 16 46.83 -59.86 3.70
CA SER A 16 46.05 -58.68 4.09
C SER A 16 45.10 -58.20 2.99
N ALA A 17 45.42 -58.40 1.71
CA ALA A 17 44.49 -58.09 0.61
C ALA A 17 43.29 -59.03 0.57
N LEU A 18 43.50 -60.33 0.83
CA LEU A 18 42.40 -61.31 0.90
C LEU A 18 41.48 -61.00 2.09
N GLU A 19 42.05 -60.67 3.26
CA GLU A 19 41.28 -60.24 4.42
C GLU A 19 40.45 -58.97 4.15
N ILE A 20 41.02 -57.98 3.44
CA ILE A 20 40.29 -56.78 3.02
C ILE A 20 39.13 -57.14 2.08
N LEU A 21 39.35 -58.04 1.12
CA LEU A 21 38.31 -58.48 0.20
C LEU A 21 37.18 -59.24 0.93
N GLU A 22 37.51 -60.11 1.87
CA GLU A 22 36.52 -60.83 2.69
C GLU A 22 35.64 -59.87 3.51
N LEU A 23 36.20 -58.73 3.95
CA LEU A 23 35.44 -57.70 4.65
C LEU A 23 34.47 -56.94 3.72
N VAL A 24 34.87 -56.66 2.49
CA VAL A 24 34.11 -55.79 1.57
C VAL A 24 33.10 -56.56 0.72
N LEU A 25 33.43 -57.77 0.26
CA LEU A 25 32.58 -58.56 -0.64
C LEU A 25 31.13 -58.79 -0.14
N PRO A 26 30.88 -59.00 1.17
CA PRO A 26 29.52 -59.17 1.69
C PRO A 26 28.72 -57.86 1.81
N MET A 27 29.38 -56.70 1.72
CA MET A 27 28.73 -55.40 1.90
C MET A 27 27.85 -55.09 0.70
N LYS A 28 26.53 -55.07 0.91
CA LYS A 28 25.60 -54.59 -0.11
C LYS A 28 25.66 -53.06 -0.18
N PRO A 29 25.75 -52.46 -1.38
CA PRO A 29 25.59 -51.02 -1.53
C PRO A 29 24.20 -50.63 -1.03
N ILE A 30 24.15 -49.70 -0.08
CA ILE A 30 22.91 -49.06 0.36
C ILE A 30 22.98 -47.62 -0.17
N PRO A 31 22.15 -47.24 -1.15
CA PRO A 31 22.13 -45.88 -1.65
C PRO A 31 21.70 -44.92 -0.52
N LEU A 32 22.36 -43.77 -0.46
CA LEU A 32 21.93 -42.69 0.42
C LEU A 32 20.60 -42.11 -0.10
N GLU A 33 19.77 -41.62 0.81
CA GLU A 33 18.49 -41.01 0.44
C GLU A 33 18.65 -39.88 -0.59
N ILE A 34 19.67 -39.02 -0.43
CA ILE A 34 19.99 -37.98 -1.41
C ILE A 34 20.31 -38.54 -2.81
N GLN A 35 20.91 -39.72 -2.91
CA GLN A 35 21.24 -40.34 -4.20
C GLN A 35 19.97 -40.86 -4.89
N LEU A 36 19.04 -41.43 -4.12
CA LEU A 36 17.71 -41.81 -4.63
C LEU A 36 16.93 -40.57 -5.08
N GLU A 37 17.00 -39.48 -4.30
CA GLU A 37 16.31 -38.23 -4.62
C GLU A 37 16.85 -37.56 -5.89
N LEU A 38 18.17 -37.50 -6.05
CA LEU A 38 18.81 -36.87 -7.21
C LEU A 38 18.71 -37.72 -8.49
N VAL A 39 18.85 -39.04 -8.39
CA VAL A 39 18.97 -39.92 -9.55
C VAL A 39 17.65 -40.57 -9.93
N ASP A 40 16.92 -41.11 -8.95
CA ASP A 40 15.71 -41.89 -9.22
C ASP A 40 14.44 -41.03 -9.20
N GLN A 41 14.45 -39.91 -8.46
CA GLN A 41 13.31 -39.00 -8.32
C GLN A 41 13.48 -37.69 -9.10
N ASP A 42 14.61 -37.50 -9.79
CA ASP A 42 14.93 -36.32 -10.60
C ASP A 42 14.75 -34.98 -9.86
N LYS A 43 14.95 -34.99 -8.53
CA LYS A 43 14.92 -33.76 -7.71
C LYS A 43 16.20 -32.97 -7.94
N SER A 44 16.09 -31.65 -7.96
CA SER A 44 17.28 -30.80 -7.86
C SER A 44 17.89 -30.87 -6.45
N LEU A 45 19.18 -30.54 -6.33
CA LEU A 45 19.90 -30.59 -5.05
C LEU A 45 19.19 -29.82 -3.93
N VAL A 46 18.59 -28.67 -4.24
CA VAL A 46 17.86 -27.82 -3.29
C VAL A 46 16.52 -28.43 -2.85
N GLU A 47 15.95 -29.34 -3.63
CA GLU A 47 14.68 -30.01 -3.33
C GLU A 47 14.85 -31.27 -2.47
N THR A 48 16.07 -31.81 -2.39
CA THR A 48 16.42 -32.97 -1.55
C THR A 48 16.20 -32.68 -0.08
N ALA A 49 15.95 -33.71 0.73
CA ALA A 49 15.80 -33.57 2.18
C ALA A 49 17.04 -32.95 2.83
N ALA A 50 18.24 -33.36 2.38
CA ALA A 50 19.50 -32.80 2.82
C ALA A 50 19.66 -31.33 2.38
N GLY A 51 19.33 -31.01 1.12
CA GLY A 51 19.35 -29.64 0.61
C GLY A 51 18.41 -28.72 1.37
N LYS A 52 17.17 -29.15 1.62
CA LYS A 52 16.20 -28.41 2.43
C LYS A 52 16.66 -28.21 3.87
N SER A 53 17.28 -29.22 4.48
CA SER A 53 17.82 -29.11 5.84
C SER A 53 18.98 -28.11 5.93
N VAL A 54 19.86 -28.08 4.93
CA VAL A 54 20.96 -27.10 4.86
C VAL A 54 20.44 -25.69 4.57
N ASN A 55 19.39 -25.58 3.75
CA ASN A 55 18.79 -24.30 3.36
C ASN A 55 17.63 -23.84 4.26
N GLU A 56 17.35 -24.54 5.36
CA GLU A 56 16.15 -24.27 6.16
C GLU A 56 16.09 -22.82 6.66
N GLU A 57 17.23 -22.26 7.06
CA GLU A 57 17.31 -20.87 7.52
C GLU A 57 17.13 -19.86 6.39
N LEU A 58 17.64 -20.16 5.18
CA LEU A 58 17.42 -19.33 4.00
C LEU A 58 15.95 -19.35 3.57
N ASN A 59 15.30 -20.52 3.60
CA ASN A 59 13.88 -20.65 3.28
C ASN A 59 12.99 -19.91 4.30
N ARG A 60 13.33 -19.98 5.59
CA ARG A 60 12.63 -19.21 6.64
C ARG A 60 12.81 -17.71 6.45
N LEU A 61 14.00 -17.27 6.05
CA LEU A 61 14.29 -15.86 5.78
C LEU A 61 13.52 -15.36 4.55
N GLU A 62 13.49 -16.14 3.48
CA GLU A 62 12.71 -15.85 2.26
C GLU A 62 11.22 -15.68 2.60
N GLN A 63 10.62 -16.64 3.30
CA GLN A 63 9.23 -16.56 3.74
C GLN A 63 8.94 -15.31 4.59
N ARG A 64 9.83 -14.98 5.53
CA ARG A 64 9.68 -13.78 6.36
C ARG A 64 9.69 -12.52 5.49
N HIS A 65 10.61 -12.42 4.55
CA HIS A 65 10.69 -11.25 3.66
C HIS A 65 9.51 -11.16 2.70
N GLU A 66 8.98 -12.28 2.19
CA GLU A 66 7.76 -12.27 1.40
C GLU A 66 6.56 -11.75 2.19
N ASP A 67 6.41 -12.15 3.45
CA ASP A 67 5.35 -11.66 4.34
C ASP A 67 5.54 -10.18 4.70
N GLU A 68 6.78 -9.73 4.94
CA GLU A 68 7.10 -8.31 5.15
C GLU A 68 6.75 -7.47 3.92
N LEU A 69 7.11 -7.92 2.72
CA LEU A 69 6.77 -7.25 1.47
C LEU A 69 5.25 -7.18 1.25
N ARG A 70 4.50 -8.22 1.65
CA ARG A 70 3.03 -8.23 1.56
C ARG A 70 2.44 -7.17 2.47
N LYS A 71 2.89 -7.10 3.73
CA LYS A 71 2.44 -6.07 4.70
C LYS A 71 2.75 -4.66 4.22
N ILE A 72 3.96 -4.42 3.74
CA ILE A 72 4.36 -3.10 3.20
C ILE A 72 3.46 -2.70 2.03
N LYS A 73 3.11 -3.63 1.13
CA LYS A 73 2.18 -3.36 0.03
C LYS A 73 0.79 -3.00 0.54
N GLU A 74 0.26 -3.74 1.52
CA GLU A 74 -1.04 -3.45 2.12
C GLU A 74 -1.07 -2.08 2.80
N GLU A 75 -0.06 -1.77 3.62
CA GLU A 75 0.10 -0.47 4.27
C GLU A 75 0.20 0.68 3.25
N TYR A 76 0.95 0.47 2.16
CA TYR A 76 1.05 1.45 1.08
C TYR A 76 -0.29 1.75 0.41
N TYR A 77 -1.08 0.71 0.09
CA TYR A 77 -2.41 0.90 -0.51
C TYR A 77 -3.38 1.59 0.44
N LEU A 78 -3.36 1.23 1.73
CA LEU A 78 -4.17 1.90 2.75
C LEU A 78 -3.80 3.38 2.89
N ALA A 79 -2.51 3.70 2.93
CA ALA A 79 -2.03 5.08 3.03
C ALA A 79 -2.44 5.95 1.83
N ILE A 80 -2.45 5.38 0.61
CA ILE A 80 -2.99 6.07 -0.58
C ILE A 80 -4.48 6.34 -0.41
N GLN A 81 -5.26 5.31 -0.06
CA GLN A 81 -6.71 5.44 0.07
C GLN A 81 -7.12 6.45 1.16
N GLU A 82 -6.43 6.46 2.29
CA GLU A 82 -6.66 7.42 3.37
C GLU A 82 -6.35 8.85 2.91
N LYS A 83 -5.20 9.07 2.27
CA LYS A 83 -4.84 10.41 1.74
C LYS A 83 -5.82 10.89 0.67
N ASP A 84 -6.27 10.01 -0.22
CA ASP A 84 -7.25 10.36 -1.24
C ASP A 84 -8.57 10.79 -0.60
N LYS A 85 -9.00 10.11 0.47
CA LYS A 85 -10.21 10.45 1.22
C LYS A 85 -10.07 11.78 1.97
N GLU A 86 -8.96 12.00 2.66
CA GLU A 86 -8.68 13.28 3.33
C GLU A 86 -8.69 14.44 2.32
N LEU A 87 -8.04 14.26 1.17
CA LEU A 87 -8.02 15.27 0.11
C LEU A 87 -9.42 15.54 -0.44
N GLN A 88 -10.23 14.49 -0.65
CA GLN A 88 -11.60 14.63 -1.11
C GLN A 88 -12.47 15.42 -0.12
N ASP A 89 -12.32 15.17 1.18
CA ASP A 89 -13.07 15.88 2.22
C ASP A 89 -12.63 17.34 2.32
N HIS A 90 -11.32 17.63 2.25
CA HIS A 90 -10.82 19.00 2.17
C HIS A 90 -11.35 19.78 0.97
N LEU A 91 -11.42 19.15 -0.22
CA LEU A 91 -11.98 19.77 -1.41
C LEU A 91 -13.48 20.06 -1.26
N LYS A 92 -14.26 19.14 -0.66
CA LYS A 92 -15.68 19.37 -0.38
C LYS A 92 -15.91 20.53 0.58
N ASP A 93 -15.10 20.64 1.63
CA ASP A 93 -15.23 21.74 2.58
C ASP A 93 -14.82 23.09 1.98
N ALA A 94 -13.76 23.11 1.15
CA ALA A 94 -13.39 24.29 0.38
C ALA A 94 -14.52 24.72 -0.58
N GLN A 95 -15.12 23.76 -1.30
CA GLN A 95 -16.26 24.03 -2.18
C GLN A 95 -17.45 24.62 -1.41
N ARG A 96 -17.84 24.01 -0.29
CA ARG A 96 -18.93 24.53 0.57
C ARG A 96 -18.65 25.94 1.06
N LYS A 97 -17.39 26.26 1.38
CA LYS A 97 -17.02 27.61 1.80
C LYS A 97 -17.19 28.62 0.67
N ILE A 98 -16.73 28.28 -0.54
CA ILE A 98 -16.90 29.11 -1.73
C ILE A 98 -18.38 29.34 -2.02
N ASP A 99 -19.21 28.30 -1.98
CA ASP A 99 -20.66 28.41 -2.22
C ASP A 99 -21.33 29.37 -1.23
N ARG A 100 -20.99 29.26 0.06
CA ARG A 100 -21.49 30.19 1.09
C ARG A 100 -21.05 31.63 0.84
N ASP A 101 -19.81 31.83 0.40
CA ASP A 101 -19.27 33.15 0.12
C ASP A 101 -19.96 33.75 -1.13
N LEU A 102 -20.24 32.95 -2.17
CA LEU A 102 -21.05 33.35 -3.33
C LEU A 102 -22.49 33.72 -2.94
N ASP A 103 -23.14 32.90 -2.11
CA ASP A 103 -24.50 33.18 -1.62
C ASP A 103 -24.58 34.48 -0.82
N LYS A 104 -23.53 34.80 -0.05
CA LYS A 104 -23.44 36.08 0.66
C LYS A 104 -23.31 37.24 -0.32
N ILE A 105 -22.44 37.11 -1.34
CA ILE A 105 -22.26 38.14 -2.38
C ILE A 105 -23.57 38.37 -3.12
N HIS A 106 -24.27 37.31 -3.53
CA HIS A 106 -25.57 37.44 -4.19
C HIS A 106 -26.60 38.15 -3.32
N ARG A 107 -26.69 37.80 -2.03
CA ARG A 107 -27.58 38.50 -1.08
C ARG A 107 -27.22 39.97 -0.92
N GLN A 108 -25.93 40.29 -0.81
CA GLN A 108 -25.46 41.67 -0.74
C GLN A 108 -25.78 42.46 -2.01
N GLN A 109 -25.61 41.86 -3.20
CA GLN A 109 -25.97 42.50 -4.46
C GLN A 109 -27.47 42.79 -4.55
N GLU A 110 -28.32 41.84 -4.17
CA GLU A 110 -29.78 42.04 -4.15
C GLU A 110 -30.20 43.11 -3.14
N GLN A 111 -29.59 43.14 -1.96
CA GLN A 111 -29.83 44.19 -0.97
C GLN A 111 -29.44 45.56 -1.51
N LEU A 112 -28.25 45.71 -2.09
CA LEU A 112 -27.80 46.97 -2.70
C LEU A 112 -28.71 47.43 -3.84
N ARG A 113 -29.23 46.50 -4.66
CA ARG A 113 -30.21 46.80 -5.71
C ARG A 113 -31.53 47.30 -5.12
N ALA A 114 -32.02 46.68 -4.05
CA ALA A 114 -33.24 47.10 -3.37
C ALA A 114 -33.09 48.48 -2.73
N GLU A 115 -31.95 48.75 -2.07
CA GLU A 115 -31.62 50.03 -1.46
C GLU A 115 -31.54 51.15 -2.51
N ARG A 116 -30.85 50.95 -3.64
CA ARG A 116 -30.81 51.93 -4.74
C ARG A 116 -32.21 52.24 -5.27
N ARG A 117 -33.04 51.23 -5.52
CA ARG A 117 -34.43 51.43 -5.96
C ARG A 117 -35.25 52.22 -4.95
N ALA A 118 -35.04 52.00 -3.66
CA ALA A 118 -35.74 52.74 -2.60
C ALA A 118 -35.28 54.20 -2.55
N ASP A 119 -33.97 54.45 -2.66
CA ASP A 119 -33.38 55.78 -2.66
C ASP A 119 -33.81 56.61 -3.89
N ASP A 120 -33.79 56.02 -5.09
CA ASP A 120 -34.27 56.67 -6.31
C ASP A 120 -35.75 57.08 -6.21
N ARG A 121 -36.59 56.22 -5.58
CA ARG A 121 -38.00 56.56 -5.30
C ARG A 121 -38.13 57.71 -4.31
N ARG A 122 -37.33 57.73 -3.24
CA ARG A 122 -37.33 58.84 -2.26
C ARG A 122 -36.95 60.16 -2.93
N ARG A 123 -35.85 60.17 -3.68
CA ARG A 123 -35.38 61.36 -4.41
C ARG A 123 -36.42 61.87 -5.41
N LYS A 124 -37.07 60.97 -6.14
CA LYS A 124 -38.14 61.36 -7.08
C LYS A 124 -39.33 62.00 -6.35
N ASN A 125 -39.80 61.39 -5.27
CA ASN A 125 -40.91 61.94 -4.47
C ASN A 125 -40.57 63.31 -3.87
N GLU A 126 -39.35 63.50 -3.35
CA GLU A 126 -38.89 64.80 -2.84
C GLU A 126 -38.86 65.87 -3.93
N PHE A 127 -38.35 65.52 -5.12
CA PHE A 127 -38.29 66.44 -6.26
C PHE A 127 -39.69 66.85 -6.72
N ASP A 128 -40.63 65.89 -6.82
CA ASP A 128 -42.02 66.14 -7.19
C ASP A 128 -42.72 67.06 -6.18
N LEU A 129 -42.50 66.86 -4.88
CA LEU A 129 -43.00 67.74 -3.81
C LEU A 129 -42.43 69.16 -3.93
N GLN A 130 -41.15 69.29 -4.27
CA GLN A 130 -40.49 70.58 -4.43
C GLN A 130 -41.03 71.35 -5.64
N ILE A 131 -41.27 70.66 -6.76
CA ILE A 131 -41.91 71.21 -7.97
C ILE A 131 -43.32 71.72 -7.63
N GLN A 132 -44.14 70.94 -6.92
CA GLN A 132 -45.48 71.35 -6.51
C GLN A 132 -45.45 72.61 -5.63
N ARG A 133 -44.53 72.69 -4.66
CA ARG A 133 -44.36 73.89 -3.84
C ARG A 133 -44.02 75.12 -4.69
N MET A 134 -43.07 75.00 -5.62
CA MET A 134 -42.70 76.10 -6.53
C MET A 134 -43.85 76.54 -7.43
N GLN A 135 -44.66 75.61 -7.95
CA GLN A 135 -45.82 75.92 -8.78
C GLN A 135 -46.94 76.62 -7.99
N SER A 136 -47.14 76.24 -6.72
CA SER A 136 -48.12 76.90 -5.84
C SER A 136 -47.72 78.33 -5.46
N SER A 137 -46.41 78.63 -5.37
CA SER A 137 -45.91 79.98 -5.10
C SER A 137 -45.83 80.88 -6.35
N ALA A 138 -45.97 80.33 -7.55
CA ALA A 138 -45.80 81.04 -8.82
C ALA A 138 -47.12 81.44 -9.51
N ARG A 139 -48.29 81.23 -8.88
CA ARG A 139 -49.59 81.78 -9.33
C ARG A 139 -49.94 83.01 -8.51
N PRO A 140 -49.77 84.24 -9.04
CA PRO A 140 -50.41 85.42 -8.46
C PRO A 140 -51.90 85.43 -8.83
N ILE A 141 -52.69 86.05 -7.96
CA ILE A 141 -54.14 86.27 -8.00
C ILE A 141 -54.56 86.96 -9.31
#